data_AF-A0A8S3CN69-F1
#
_entry.id   AF-A0A8S3CN69-F1
#
_cell.length_a   1.000
_cell.length_b   1.000
_cell.length_c   1.000
_cell.angle_alpha   90.00
_cell.angle_beta   90.00
_cell.angle_gamma   90.00
#
_symmetry.space_group_name_H-M   'P 1'
#
loop_
_entity.id
_entity.type
_entity.pdbx_description
1 polymer ?
#
loop_
_entity_poly.entity_id
_entity_poly.type
_entity_poly.pdbx_seq_one_letter_code
_entity_poly.pdbx_strand_id
1 'polypeptide(L)' 'LTQEQIDYKQTQRKTRLFWEQTARDIYLTIGFYNVDSTQTRVEFQTNLIVCRTRIRAYDRFVRIHLSHDILPDKCLFQVR' A
#
# COMPACT_ATOMS: atom_id res chain seq x y z
N LEU A 1 14.23 32.77 -25.68
CA LEU A 1 14.01 32.03 -24.41
C LEU A 1 12.52 31.73 -24.31
N THR A 2 12.07 30.57 -24.77
CA THR A 2 10.66 30.16 -24.69
C THR A 2 10.44 29.32 -23.45
N GLN A 3 9.87 29.99 -22.47
CA GLN A 3 9.35 29.46 -21.22
C GLN A 3 7.91 29.04 -21.50
N GLU A 4 7.66 27.75 -21.72
CA GLU A 4 6.42 27.07 -21.36
C GLU A 4 6.45 25.59 -21.79
N GLN A 5 5.95 24.74 -20.89
CA GLN A 5 5.67 23.32 -21.11
C GLN A 5 6.87 22.36 -21.13
N ILE A 6 7.71 22.42 -20.09
CA ILE A 6 8.21 21.17 -19.55
C ILE A 6 7.02 20.51 -18.86
N ASP A 7 6.40 19.56 -19.56
CA ASP A 7 5.41 18.63 -19.02
C ASP A 7 5.80 18.23 -17.60
N TYR A 8 5.08 18.79 -16.62
CA TYR A 8 5.12 18.33 -15.24
C TYR A 8 4.45 16.95 -15.23
N LYS A 9 5.15 15.92 -15.70
CA LYS A 9 4.81 14.53 -15.41
C LYS A 9 4.95 14.38 -13.90
N GLN A 10 3.84 14.63 -13.21
CA GLN A 10 3.66 14.36 -11.80
C GLN A 10 4.19 12.95 -11.58
N THR A 11 5.38 12.86 -11.00
CA THR A 11 6.10 11.60 -10.86
C THR A 11 5.21 10.73 -10.00
N GLN A 12 4.50 9.77 -10.59
CA GLN A 12 3.75 8.79 -9.84
C GLN A 12 4.79 8.02 -9.04
N ARG A 13 5.00 8.44 -7.79
CA ARG A 13 5.95 7.78 -6.90
C ARG A 13 5.43 6.36 -6.72
N LYS A 14 6.17 5.40 -7.25
CA LYS A 14 5.82 3.97 -7.17
C LYS A 14 5.62 3.61 -5.70
N THR A 15 4.50 2.94 -5.41
CA THR A 15 4.28 2.30 -4.09
C THR A 15 5.47 1.41 -3.80
N ARG A 16 6.11 1.60 -2.64
CA ARG A 16 7.21 0.74 -2.20
C ARG A 16 6.64 -0.43 -1.42
N LEU A 17 7.11 -1.63 -1.72
CA LEU A 17 6.69 -2.86 -1.04
C LEU A 17 7.94 -3.56 -0.51
N PHE A 18 7.92 -3.91 0.75
CA PHE A 18 8.95 -4.71 1.41
C PHE A 18 8.27 -5.78 2.23
N TRP A 19 8.85 -6.97 2.26
CA TRP A 19 8.34 -8.05 3.10
C TRP A 19 9.48 -8.87 3.67
N GLU A 20 9.23 -9.45 4.82
CA GLU A 20 10.10 -10.38 5.51
C GLU A 20 9.27 -11.50 6.10
N GLN A 21 9.87 -12.67 6.28
CA GLN A 21 9.20 -13.84 6.83
C GLN A 21 10.00 -14.42 7.97
N THR A 22 9.29 -14.90 8.97
CA THR A 22 9.81 -15.72 10.06
C THR A 22 9.30 -17.15 9.91
N ALA A 23 9.65 -18.04 10.84
CA ALA A 23 9.11 -19.39 10.86
C ALA A 23 7.59 -19.46 11.10
N ARG A 24 6.97 -18.38 11.57
CA ARG A 24 5.54 -18.34 11.94
C ARG A 24 4.74 -17.31 11.14
N ASP A 25 5.32 -16.14 10.94
CA ASP A 25 4.60 -14.96 10.44
C ASP A 25 5.31 -14.31 9.25
N ILE A 26 4.51 -13.63 8.41
CA ILE A 26 4.98 -12.77 7.32
C ILE A 26 4.65 -11.32 7.68
N TYR A 27 5.63 -10.44 7.53
CA TYR A 27 5.49 -9.01 7.74
C TYR A 27 5.56 -8.30 6.40
N LEU A 28 4.54 -7.52 6.07
CA LEU A 28 4.43 -6.78 4.81
C LEU A 28 4.32 -5.28 5.08
N THR A 29 5.23 -4.52 4.49
CA THR A 29 5.28 -3.06 4.59
C THR A 29 4.92 -2.42 3.26
N ILE A 30 3.90 -1.57 3.27
CA ILE A 30 3.46 -0.78 2.11
C ILE A 30 3.81 0.69 2.35
N GLY A 31 4.77 1.21 1.60
CA GLY A 31 5.25 2.58 1.72
C GLY A 31 4.42 3.56 0.90
N PHE A 32 3.68 4.42 1.60
CA PHE A 32 2.99 5.58 1.04
C PHE A 32 3.59 6.89 1.59
N TYR A 33 3.62 7.93 0.77
CA TYR A 33 4.03 9.27 1.22
C TYR A 33 2.80 10.09 1.61
N ASN A 34 2.81 10.73 2.79
CA ASN A 34 1.72 11.58 3.30
C ASN A 34 0.37 10.84 3.37
N VAL A 35 0.38 9.67 4.03
CA VAL A 35 -0.81 8.85 4.22
C VAL A 35 -1.69 9.44 5.32
N ASP A 36 -3.01 9.42 5.13
CA ASP A 36 -3.96 9.67 6.22
C ASP A 36 -4.22 8.35 6.95
N SER A 37 -3.71 8.22 8.17
CA SER A 37 -3.86 7.01 8.98
C SER A 37 -5.32 6.73 9.36
N THR A 38 -6.14 7.77 9.52
CA THR A 38 -7.56 7.62 9.89
C THR A 38 -8.41 7.12 8.72
N GLN A 39 -7.94 7.32 7.50
CA GLN A 39 -8.61 6.89 6.26
C GLN A 39 -7.93 5.70 5.59
N THR A 40 -7.04 5.01 6.30
CA THR A 40 -6.41 3.77 5.84
C THR A 40 -7.19 2.56 6.33
N ARG A 41 -7.53 1.66 5.42
CA ARG A 41 -8.20 0.39 5.70
C ARG A 41 -7.49 -0.74 4.98
N VAL A 42 -7.33 -1.87 5.65
CA VAL A 42 -6.81 -3.10 5.06
C VAL A 42 -7.83 -4.20 5.26
N GLU A 43 -8.15 -4.89 4.18
CA GLU A 43 -8.97 -6.10 4.18
C GLU A 43 -8.07 -7.28 3.83
N PHE A 44 -8.15 -8.32 4.65
CA PHE A 44 -7.46 -9.58 4.42
C PHE A 44 -8.47 -10.60 3.90
N GLN A 45 -8.11 -11.28 2.82
CA GLN A 45 -8.82 -12.43 2.26
C GLN A 45 -7.83 -13.59 2.19
N THR A 46 -8.35 -14.80 1.93
CA THR A 46 -7.54 -16.03 1.98
C THR A 46 -6.25 -15.95 1.18
N ASN A 47 -6.24 -15.33 0.00
CA ASN A 47 -5.03 -15.20 -0.83
C ASN A 47 -4.82 -13.77 -1.38
N LEU A 48 -5.45 -12.77 -0.77
CA LEU A 48 -5.45 -11.40 -1.26
C LEU A 48 -5.45 -10.41 -0.09
N ILE A 49 -4.59 -9.40 -0.19
CA ILE A 49 -4.58 -8.25 0.71
C ILE A 49 -5.03 -7.03 -0.09
N VAL A 50 -6.07 -6.34 0.38
CA VAL A 50 -6.59 -5.11 -0.22
C VAL A 50 -6.35 -3.95 0.75
N CYS A 51 -5.48 -3.03 0.36
CA CYS A 51 -5.22 -1.80 1.10
C CYS A 51 -5.86 -0.62 0.36
N ARG A 52 -6.73 0.12 1.05
CA ARG A 52 -7.25 1.41 0.60
C ARG A 52 -6.76 2.49 1.56
N THR A 53 -6.24 3.57 1.02
CA THR A 53 -5.82 4.71 1.81
C THR A 53 -6.05 6.02 1.07
N ARG A 54 -6.09 7.13 1.79
CA ARG A 54 -6.11 8.47 1.19
C ARG A 54 -4.73 9.10 1.29
N ILE A 55 -4.25 9.60 0.15
CA ILE A 55 -3.03 10.40 0.08
C ILE A 55 -3.44 11.80 -0.39
N ARG A 56 -3.38 12.77 0.52
CA ARG A 56 -3.86 14.15 0.27
C ARG A 56 -5.31 14.14 -0.23
N ALA A 57 -5.54 14.51 -1.49
CA ALA A 57 -6.88 14.66 -2.06
C ALA A 57 -7.41 13.41 -2.79
N TYR A 58 -6.59 12.38 -3.01
CA TYR A 58 -6.96 11.21 -3.82
C TYR A 58 -6.86 9.90 -3.04
N ASP A 59 -7.70 8.93 -3.43
CA ASP A 59 -7.65 7.57 -2.92
C ASP A 59 -6.57 6.76 -3.65
N ARG A 60 -5.89 5.90 -2.90
CA ARG A 60 -4.98 4.87 -3.41
C ARG A 60 -5.47 3.50 -3.00
N PHE A 61 -5.30 2.58 -3.94
CA PHE A 61 -5.66 1.18 -3.79
C PHE A 61 -4.47 0.33 -4.14
N VAL A 62 -4.14 -0.62 -3.28
CA VAL A 62 -3.10 -1.62 -3.49
C VAL A 62 -3.71 -2.99 -3.26
N ARG A 63 -3.53 -3.88 -4.23
CA ARG A 63 -3.98 -5.27 -4.18
C ARG A 63 -2.77 -6.17 -4.30
N ILE A 64 -2.62 -7.09 -3.36
CA ILE A 64 -1.45 -7.99 -3.28
C ILE A 64 -1.98 -9.40 -3.25
N HIS A 65 -1.79 -10.12 -4.36
CA HIS A 65 -2.06 -11.54 -4.43
C HIS A 65 -0.93 -12.30 -3.76
N LEU A 66 -1.27 -13.19 -2.83
CA LEU A 66 -0.32 -14.02 -2.13
C LEU A 66 -0.15 -15.35 -2.86
N SER A 67 1.06 -15.89 -2.84
CA SER A 67 1.33 -17.21 -3.42
C SER A 67 0.75 -18.37 -2.59
N HIS A 68 0.40 -18.10 -1.34
CA HIS A 68 -0.12 -19.08 -0.39
C HIS A 68 -1.29 -18.48 0.39
N ASP A 69 -2.16 -19.35 0.87
CA ASP A 69 -3.30 -18.96 1.68
C ASP A 69 -2.87 -18.50 3.08
N ILE A 70 -3.56 -17.47 3.59
CA ILE A 70 -3.44 -16.92 4.95
C ILE A 70 -4.75 -17.13 5.71
N LEU A 71 -4.70 -16.92 7.03
CA LEU A 71 -5.88 -16.92 7.91
C LEU A 71 -6.31 -15.46 8.15
N PRO A 72 -7.33 -14.92 7.44
CA PRO A 72 -7.66 -13.50 7.50
C PRO A 72 -7.97 -12.98 8.90
N ASP A 73 -8.67 -13.78 9.71
CA ASP A 73 -9.06 -13.42 11.08
C ASP A 73 -7.88 -13.31 12.06
N LYS A 74 -6.69 -13.79 11.65
CA LYS A 74 -5.44 -13.68 12.42
C LYS A 74 -4.56 -12.54 11.94
N CYS A 75 -4.88 -11.92 10.81
CA CYS A 75 -4.09 -10.85 10.25
C CYS A 75 -4.37 -9.52 10.96
N LEU A 76 -3.31 -8.73 11.13
CA LEU A 76 -3.36 -7.42 11.76
C LEU A 76 -2.67 -6.41 10.85
N PHE A 77 -3.12 -5.16 10.90
CA PHE A 77 -2.43 -4.05 10.25
C PHE A 77 -2.26 -2.88 11.21
N GLN A 78 -1.24 -2.07 10.95
CA GLN A 78 -0.97 -0.82 11.65
C GLN A 78 -0.44 0.21 10.66
N VAL A 79 -0.75 1.48 10.87
CA VAL A 79 -0.15 2.60 10.14
C VAL A 79 0.88 3.27 11.06
N ARG A 80 2.06 3.57 10.52
CA ARG A 80 3.18 4.20 11.22
C ARG A 80 3.63 5.47 10.50
#